data_AF-A0A7W0F8M7-F1
#
_entry.id   AF-A0A7W0F8M7-F1
#
_cell.length_a   1.000
_cell.length_b   1.000
_cell.length_c   1.000
_cell.angle_alpha   90.00
_cell.angle_beta   90.00
_cell.angle_gamma   90.00
#
_symmetry.space_group_name_H-M   'P 1'
#
loop_
_entity.id
_entity.type
_entity.pdbx_description
1 polymer ?
#
loop_
_entity_poly.entity_id
_entity_poly.type
_entity_poly.pdbx_seq_one_letter_code
_entity_poly.pdbx_strand_id
1 'polypeptide(L)'
;MNAAQIQEAKVLREAGMFVEAAEFYLKILKQNPADKLAKLGYVKSLIKQGHKENIKPLLFRAEKKLFELIEDDCDFEQAHDDLIFLSHYLNHMDSLSKFYHEKMMQYPARDIYAKCIKKISATAMLTIPDPEKLKKKKKIPWLLRIIFHIFILSLCGMLVISLTMIKFRKLFVPCAVMLIFFIGTGVYSYIKNLRSDQW
;
A
#
# COMPACT_ATOMS: atom_id res chain seq x y z
N MET A 1 31.75 -15.62 -16.79
CA MET A 1 31.04 -15.44 -15.50
C MET A 1 31.83 -16.16 -14.42
N ASN A 2 32.28 -15.49 -13.37
CA ASN A 2 32.93 -16.15 -12.23
C ASN A 2 31.91 -16.27 -11.09
N ALA A 3 31.38 -17.46 -10.84
CA ALA A 3 30.37 -17.71 -9.81
C ALA A 3 30.80 -17.22 -8.42
N ALA A 4 32.11 -17.16 -8.16
CA ALA A 4 32.69 -16.61 -6.94
C ALA A 4 32.33 -15.13 -6.72
N GLN A 5 32.30 -14.31 -7.77
CA GLN A 5 31.99 -12.87 -7.68
C GLN A 5 30.52 -12.63 -7.31
N ILE A 6 29.60 -13.42 -7.87
CA ILE A 6 28.17 -13.34 -7.53
C ILE A 6 27.94 -13.77 -6.08
N GLN A 7 28.67 -14.80 -5.63
CA GLN A 7 28.60 -15.28 -4.26
C GLN A 7 29.17 -14.26 -3.25
N GLU A 8 30.27 -13.59 -3.59
CA GLU A 8 30.84 -12.51 -2.76
C GLU A 8 29.84 -11.35 -2.59
N ALA A 9 29.24 -10.87 -3.69
CA ALA A 9 28.20 -9.85 -3.63
C ALA A 9 26.98 -10.29 -2.81
N LYS A 10 26.63 -11.58 -2.89
CA LYS A 10 25.55 -12.17 -2.09
C LYS A 10 25.87 -12.13 -0.60
N VAL A 11 27.11 -12.46 -0.21
CA VAL A 11 27.58 -12.40 1.19
C VAL A 11 27.53 -10.97 1.72
N LEU A 12 27.98 -9.98 0.95
CA LEU A 12 27.87 -8.56 1.33
C LEU A 12 26.41 -8.17 1.61
N ARG A 13 25.49 -8.58 0.73
CA ARG A 13 24.05 -8.33 0.91
C ARG A 13 23.52 -9.00 2.18
N GLU A 14 23.93 -10.24 2.46
CA GLU A 14 23.51 -10.97 3.66
C GLU A 14 24.10 -10.38 4.95
N ALA A 15 25.27 -9.75 4.87
CA ALA A 15 25.87 -8.96 5.96
C ALA A 15 25.20 -7.59 6.17
N GLY A 16 24.21 -7.21 5.37
CA GLY A 16 23.50 -5.94 5.49
C GLY A 16 24.18 -4.76 4.79
N MET A 17 25.27 -5.01 4.05
CA MET A 17 26.03 -4.06 3.25
C MET A 17 25.39 -3.93 1.85
N PHE A 18 24.19 -3.36 1.80
CA PHE A 18 23.36 -3.37 0.59
C PHE A 18 23.89 -2.46 -0.52
N VAL A 19 24.48 -1.32 -0.15
CA VAL A 19 25.05 -0.36 -1.12
C VAL A 19 26.27 -0.99 -1.79
N GLU A 20 27.16 -1.55 -1.00
CA GLU A 20 28.38 -2.20 -1.45
C GLU A 20 28.07 -3.43 -2.31
N ALA A 21 27.07 -4.22 -1.90
CA ALA A 21 26.59 -5.33 -2.71
C ALA A 21 26.04 -4.86 -4.07
N ALA A 22 25.26 -3.76 -4.09
CA ALA A 22 24.73 -3.19 -5.32
C ALA A 22 25.86 -2.68 -6.25
N GLU A 23 26.86 -1.99 -5.71
CA GLU A 23 28.04 -1.56 -6.44
C GLU A 23 28.84 -2.73 -7.01
N PHE A 24 28.97 -3.80 -6.23
CA PHE A 24 29.66 -5.01 -6.68
C PHE A 24 28.93 -5.68 -7.84
N TYR A 25 27.61 -5.84 -7.75
CA TYR A 25 26.81 -6.33 -8.88
C TYR A 25 26.92 -5.43 -10.11
N LEU A 26 26.97 -4.10 -9.94
CA LEU A 26 27.20 -3.18 -11.06
C LEU A 26 28.59 -3.38 -11.70
N LYS A 27 29.64 -3.69 -10.93
CA LYS A 27 30.96 -4.03 -11.50
C LYS A 27 30.89 -5.31 -12.34
N ILE A 28 30.17 -6.33 -11.88
CA ILE A 28 29.93 -7.56 -12.67
C ILE A 28 29.17 -7.23 -13.95
N LEU A 29 28.11 -6.42 -13.86
CA LEU A 29 27.29 -6.03 -15.00
C LEU A 29 28.03 -5.15 -16.02
N LYS A 30 29.05 -4.39 -15.62
CA LYS A 30 29.92 -3.68 -16.57
C LYS A 30 30.72 -4.64 -17.46
N GLN A 31 31.09 -5.80 -16.93
CA GLN A 31 31.82 -6.83 -17.67
C GLN A 31 30.87 -7.73 -18.46
N ASN A 32 29.71 -8.04 -17.88
CA ASN A 32 28.67 -8.86 -18.50
C ASN A 32 27.27 -8.26 -18.29
N PRO A 33 26.82 -7.35 -19.17
CA PRO A 33 25.53 -6.67 -19.01
C PRO A 33 24.31 -7.59 -19.09
N ALA A 34 24.44 -8.77 -19.70
CA ALA A 34 23.36 -9.73 -19.88
C ALA A 34 23.22 -10.72 -18.70
N ASP A 35 24.06 -10.61 -17.67
CA ASP A 35 24.04 -11.53 -16.54
C ASP A 35 22.77 -11.38 -15.69
N LYS A 36 21.81 -12.29 -15.90
CA LYS A 36 20.50 -12.27 -15.22
C LYS A 36 20.64 -12.40 -13.70
N LEU A 37 21.60 -13.19 -13.21
CA LEU A 37 21.81 -13.39 -11.77
C LEU A 37 22.42 -12.14 -11.14
N ALA A 38 23.35 -11.47 -11.82
CA ALA A 38 23.89 -10.19 -11.34
C ALA A 38 22.84 -9.07 -11.39
N LYS A 39 22.00 -9.02 -12.43
CA LYS A 39 20.85 -8.09 -12.50
C LYS A 39 19.89 -8.34 -11.33
N LEU A 40 19.48 -9.58 -11.08
CA LEU A 40 18.60 -9.93 -9.97
C LEU A 40 19.25 -9.61 -8.61
N GLY A 41 20.53 -9.92 -8.45
CA GLY A 41 21.29 -9.59 -7.25
C GLY A 41 21.32 -8.09 -6.96
N TYR A 42 21.58 -7.27 -7.99
CA TYR A 42 21.52 -5.81 -7.91
C TYR A 42 20.14 -5.33 -7.45
N VAL A 43 19.07 -5.84 -8.08
CA VAL A 43 17.68 -5.52 -7.70
C VAL A 43 17.42 -5.89 -6.24
N LYS A 44 17.80 -7.09 -5.79
CA LYS A 44 17.62 -7.53 -4.40
C LYS A 44 18.34 -6.62 -3.41
N SER A 45 19.53 -6.13 -3.75
CA SER A 45 20.23 -5.14 -2.93
C SER A 45 19.46 -3.82 -2.83
N LEU A 46 18.91 -3.33 -3.95
CA LEU A 46 18.06 -2.12 -3.94
C LEU A 46 16.80 -2.31 -3.07
N ILE A 47 16.12 -3.46 -3.19
CA ILE A 47 14.93 -3.78 -2.39
C ILE A 47 15.28 -3.76 -0.90
N LYS A 48 16.36 -4.45 -0.51
CA LYS A 48 16.79 -4.53 0.89
C LYS A 48 17.19 -3.18 1.46
N GLN A 49 17.94 -2.37 0.70
CA GLN A 49 18.28 -1.00 1.10
C GLN A 49 17.02 -0.13 1.21
N GLY A 50 16.17 -0.14 0.18
CA GLY A 50 14.94 0.62 0.14
C GLY A 50 14.00 0.31 1.30
N HIS A 51 13.92 -0.96 1.73
CA HIS A 51 13.17 -1.32 2.93
C HIS A 51 13.85 -0.87 4.22
N LYS A 52 15.17 -1.10 4.38
CA LYS A 52 15.91 -0.75 5.60
C LYS A 52 15.87 0.76 5.88
N GLU A 53 16.00 1.56 4.83
CA GLU A 53 16.08 3.02 4.92
C GLU A 53 14.75 3.71 4.55
N ASN A 54 13.71 2.95 4.22
CA ASN A 54 12.39 3.44 3.79
C ASN A 54 12.47 4.39 2.56
N ILE A 55 13.34 4.08 1.60
CA ILE A 55 13.58 4.90 0.40
C ILE A 55 12.74 4.37 -0.77
N LYS A 56 11.51 4.87 -0.90
CA LYS A 56 10.60 4.50 -1.99
C LYS A 56 11.19 4.62 -3.41
N PRO A 57 11.98 5.66 -3.76
CA PRO A 57 12.60 5.72 -5.09
C PRO A 57 13.47 4.51 -5.45
N LEU A 58 14.17 3.90 -4.48
CA LEU A 58 14.94 2.67 -4.73
C LEU A 58 14.03 1.49 -5.01
N LEU A 59 12.90 1.41 -4.32
CA LEU A 59 11.90 0.35 -4.53
C LEU A 59 11.24 0.46 -5.90
N PHE A 60 10.84 1.66 -6.33
CA PHE A 60 10.31 1.86 -7.69
C PHE A 60 11.35 1.55 -8.77
N ARG A 61 12.62 1.89 -8.54
CA ARG A 61 13.72 1.52 -9.45
C ARG A 61 13.89 0.00 -9.52
N ALA A 62 13.79 -0.69 -8.39
CA ALA A 62 13.86 -2.14 -8.33
C ALA A 62 12.68 -2.80 -9.05
N GLU A 63 11.46 -2.31 -8.85
CA GLU A 63 10.24 -2.78 -9.52
C GLU A 63 10.38 -2.67 -11.04
N LYS A 64 10.82 -1.52 -11.55
CA LYS A 64 11.10 -1.34 -12.98
C LYS A 64 12.12 -2.36 -13.51
N LYS A 65 13.20 -2.59 -12.77
CA LYS A 65 14.25 -3.54 -13.18
C LYS A 65 13.78 -5.01 -13.15
N LEU A 66 12.80 -5.35 -12.32
CA LEU A 66 12.17 -6.67 -12.34
C LEU A 66 11.30 -6.86 -13.58
N PHE A 67 10.54 -5.84 -13.98
CA PHE A 67 9.81 -5.88 -15.26
C PHE A 67 10.77 -6.06 -16.44
N GLU A 68 11.86 -5.29 -16.51
CA GLU A 68 12.87 -5.45 -17.57
C GLU A 68 13.46 -6.88 -17.58
N LEU A 69 13.72 -7.48 -16.41
CA LEU A 69 14.20 -8.85 -16.30
C LEU A 69 13.19 -9.89 -16.80
N ILE A 70 11.91 -9.69 -16.53
CA ILE A 70 10.82 -10.57 -16.97
C ILE A 70 10.57 -10.42 -18.48
N GLU A 71 10.77 -9.22 -19.03
CA GLU A 71 10.70 -8.99 -20.47
C GLU A 71 11.87 -9.68 -21.20
N ASP A 72 13.08 -9.61 -20.64
CA ASP A 72 14.26 -10.32 -21.15
C ASP A 72 14.14 -11.85 -21.03
N ASP A 73 13.51 -12.33 -19.96
CA ASP A 73 13.31 -13.74 -19.65
C ASP A 73 12.02 -13.97 -18.87
N CYS A 74 10.97 -14.28 -19.61
CA CYS A 74 9.64 -14.46 -19.05
C CYS A 74 9.47 -15.74 -18.23
N ASP A 75 10.44 -16.67 -18.26
CA ASP A 75 10.39 -17.90 -17.46
C ASP A 75 11.26 -17.78 -16.19
N PHE A 76 11.81 -16.58 -15.93
CA PHE A 76 12.66 -16.32 -14.77
C PHE A 76 11.86 -16.16 -13.47
N GLU A 77 11.42 -17.29 -12.91
CA GLU A 77 10.50 -17.35 -11.76
C GLU A 77 10.93 -16.49 -10.56
N GLN A 78 12.23 -16.38 -10.28
CA GLN A 78 12.72 -15.58 -9.15
C GLN A 78 12.40 -14.09 -9.30
N ALA A 79 12.46 -13.56 -10.53
CA ALA A 79 12.11 -12.16 -10.79
C ALA A 79 10.60 -11.93 -10.60
N HIS A 80 9.76 -12.88 -11.02
CA HIS A 80 8.32 -12.84 -10.79
C HIS A 80 7.99 -12.84 -9.28
N ASP A 81 8.63 -13.70 -8.51
CA ASP A 81 8.40 -13.80 -7.07
C ASP A 81 8.83 -12.51 -6.34
N ASP A 82 10.01 -11.98 -6.64
CA ASP A 82 10.46 -10.71 -6.08
C ASP A 82 9.54 -9.55 -6.47
N LEU A 83 8.99 -9.56 -7.70
CA LEU A 83 8.04 -8.55 -8.16
C LEU A 83 6.72 -8.61 -7.37
N ILE A 84 6.18 -9.82 -7.15
CA ILE A 84 4.96 -10.01 -6.35
C ILE A 84 5.15 -9.47 -4.93
N PHE A 85 6.26 -9.80 -4.27
CA PHE A 85 6.53 -9.31 -2.92
C PHE A 85 6.73 -7.79 -2.88
N LEU A 86 7.44 -7.24 -3.86
CA LEU A 86 7.70 -5.80 -3.93
C LEU A 86 6.41 -5.02 -4.22
N SER A 87 5.60 -5.45 -5.19
CA SER A 87 4.34 -4.81 -5.51
C SER A 87 3.33 -4.95 -4.37
N HIS A 88 3.35 -6.04 -3.60
CA HIS A 88 2.59 -6.11 -2.34
C HIS A 88 3.00 -5.00 -1.37
N TYR A 89 4.30 -4.82 -1.13
CA TYR A 89 4.78 -3.75 -0.24
C TYR A 89 4.42 -2.34 -0.76
N LEU A 90 4.45 -2.13 -2.07
CA LEU A 90 4.13 -0.86 -2.71
C LEU A 90 2.62 -0.62 -2.87
N ASN A 91 1.76 -1.56 -2.47
CA ASN A 91 0.32 -1.54 -2.73
C ASN A 91 -0.05 -1.50 -4.22
N HIS A 92 0.77 -2.12 -5.08
CA HIS A 92 0.58 -2.22 -6.53
C HIS A 92 0.01 -3.60 -6.96
N MET A 93 -0.64 -4.34 -6.05
CA MET A 93 -1.14 -5.69 -6.35
C MET A 93 -2.23 -5.70 -7.42
N ASP A 94 -3.09 -4.68 -7.47
CA ASP A 94 -4.16 -4.58 -8.45
C ASP A 94 -3.63 -4.38 -9.87
N SER A 95 -2.65 -3.48 -10.03
CA SER A 95 -1.99 -3.25 -11.33
C SER A 95 -1.18 -4.48 -11.75
N LEU A 96 -0.47 -5.12 -10.82
CA LEU A 96 0.27 -6.35 -11.09
C LEU A 96 -0.65 -7.51 -11.51
N SER A 97 -1.81 -7.65 -10.85
CA SER A 97 -2.82 -8.65 -11.21
C SER A 97 -3.33 -8.43 -12.63
N LYS A 98 -3.65 -7.18 -13.01
CA LYS A 98 -4.07 -6.84 -14.38
C LYS A 98 -3.00 -7.21 -15.41
N PHE A 99 -1.74 -6.85 -15.16
CA PHE A 99 -0.60 -7.18 -16.01
C PHE A 99 -0.52 -8.69 -16.29
N TYR A 100 -0.58 -9.54 -15.25
CA TYR A 100 -0.50 -10.98 -15.45
C TYR A 100 -1.74 -11.59 -16.10
N HIS A 101 -2.93 -11.05 -15.85
CA HIS A 101 -4.14 -11.48 -16.56
C HIS A 101 -4.02 -11.17 -18.06
N GLU A 102 -3.57 -9.98 -18.43
CA GLU A 102 -3.33 -9.60 -19.83
C GLU A 102 -2.30 -10.52 -20.50
N LYS A 103 -1.18 -10.78 -19.83
CA LYS A 103 -0.14 -11.69 -20.34
C LYS A 103 -0.61 -13.14 -20.47
N MET A 104 -1.44 -13.62 -19.54
CA MET A 104 -2.05 -14.95 -19.61
C MET A 104 -3.01 -15.06 -20.81
N MET A 105 -3.81 -14.03 -21.09
CA MET A 105 -4.70 -13.99 -22.25
C MET A 105 -3.92 -13.91 -23.57
N GLN A 106 -2.81 -13.16 -23.59
CA GLN A 106 -1.94 -13.03 -24.76
C GLN A 106 -1.14 -14.30 -25.05
N TYR A 107 -0.72 -15.02 -24.00
CA TYR A 107 0.13 -16.21 -24.10
C TYR A 107 -0.43 -17.37 -23.25
N PRO A 108 -1.58 -17.96 -23.65
CA PRO A 108 -2.31 -18.93 -22.82
C PRO A 108 -1.55 -20.25 -22.59
N ALA A 109 -0.59 -20.58 -23.44
CA ALA A 109 0.25 -21.77 -23.29
C ALA A 109 1.35 -21.64 -22.21
N ARG A 110 1.63 -20.42 -21.72
CA ARG A 110 2.66 -20.17 -20.71
C ARG A 110 2.08 -20.33 -19.30
N ASP A 111 2.52 -21.36 -18.59
CA ASP A 111 2.03 -21.69 -17.25
C ASP A 111 2.47 -20.68 -16.17
N ILE A 112 3.58 -19.97 -16.39
CA ILE A 112 4.16 -19.05 -15.41
C ILE A 112 3.21 -17.92 -15.03
N TYR A 113 2.44 -17.37 -15.97
CA TYR A 113 1.49 -16.28 -15.68
C TYR A 113 0.31 -16.77 -14.82
N ALA A 114 -0.21 -17.97 -15.12
CA ALA A 114 -1.25 -18.58 -14.30
C ALA A 114 -0.74 -18.90 -12.88
N LYS A 115 0.53 -19.35 -12.75
CA LYS A 115 1.19 -19.53 -11.45
C LYS A 115 1.32 -18.20 -10.70
N CYS A 116 1.72 -17.12 -11.37
CA CYS A 116 1.84 -15.79 -10.77
C CYS A 116 0.50 -15.27 -10.25
N ILE A 117 -0.60 -15.42 -11.01
CA ILE A 117 -1.94 -15.06 -10.54
C ILE A 117 -2.32 -15.82 -9.27
N LYS A 118 -2.06 -17.13 -9.21
CA LYS A 118 -2.31 -17.92 -7.99
C LYS A 118 -1.48 -17.41 -6.80
N LYS A 119 -0.19 -17.11 -7.00
CA LYS A 119 0.68 -16.52 -5.96
C LYS A 119 0.15 -15.16 -5.49
N ILE A 120 -0.30 -14.29 -6.41
CA ILE A 120 -0.89 -12.99 -6.09
C ILE A 120 -2.16 -13.14 -5.23
N SER A 121 -3.08 -14.02 -5.64
CA SER A 121 -4.30 -14.28 -4.88
C SER A 121 -4.01 -14.84 -3.48
N ALA A 122 -3.04 -15.76 -3.36
CA ALA A 122 -2.62 -16.31 -2.07
C ALA A 122 -2.02 -15.24 -1.16
N THR A 123 -1.13 -14.40 -1.68
CA THR A 123 -0.55 -13.27 -0.93
C THR A 123 -1.63 -12.30 -0.46
N ALA A 124 -2.60 -11.95 -1.31
CA ALA A 124 -3.72 -11.11 -0.92
C ALA A 124 -4.61 -11.75 0.16
N MET A 125 -4.91 -13.05 0.06
CA MET A 125 -5.69 -13.76 1.08
C MET A 125 -5.02 -13.79 2.45
N LEU A 126 -3.69 -13.92 2.49
CA LEU A 126 -2.93 -13.89 3.74
C LEU A 126 -2.87 -12.50 4.39
N THR A 127 -3.12 -11.43 3.62
CA THR A 127 -3.03 -10.05 4.10
C THR A 127 -4.38 -9.38 4.33
N ILE A 128 -5.49 -9.99 3.87
CA ILE A 128 -6.84 -9.60 4.31
C ILE A 128 -6.89 -9.77 5.83
N PRO A 129 -7.09 -8.68 6.60
CA PRO A 129 -7.25 -8.80 8.03
C PRO A 129 -8.48 -9.66 8.29
N ASP A 130 -8.34 -10.65 9.17
CA ASP A 130 -9.45 -11.48 9.63
C ASP A 130 -10.67 -10.58 9.91
N PRO A 131 -11.82 -10.80 9.26
CA PRO A 131 -13.01 -9.99 9.48
C PRO A 131 -13.42 -9.92 10.96
N GLU A 132 -13.01 -10.89 11.79
CA GLU A 132 -13.16 -10.84 13.25
C GLU A 132 -12.31 -9.74 13.90
N LYS A 133 -11.09 -9.47 13.40
CA LYS A 133 -10.23 -8.37 13.87
C LYS A 133 -10.73 -7.00 13.39
N LEU A 134 -11.29 -6.89 12.19
CA LEU A 134 -11.89 -5.65 11.68
C LEU A 134 -13.18 -5.25 12.42
N LYS A 135 -13.89 -6.21 13.04
CA LYS A 135 -15.03 -5.94 13.94
C LYS A 135 -14.64 -5.30 15.27
N LYS A 136 -13.34 -5.14 15.59
CA LYS A 136 -12.85 -4.28 16.69
C LYS A 136 -12.78 -2.78 16.33
N LYS A 137 -13.59 -2.28 15.39
CA LYS A 137 -14.00 -0.87 15.47
C LYS A 137 -14.66 -0.69 16.83
N LYS A 138 -14.11 0.16 17.71
CA LYS A 138 -14.74 0.57 18.98
C LYS A 138 -16.22 0.85 18.68
N LYS A 139 -17.10 -0.12 18.97
CA LYS A 139 -18.53 0.09 18.88
C LYS A 139 -18.79 1.17 19.90
N ILE A 140 -19.07 2.38 19.43
CA ILE A 140 -19.56 3.46 20.28
C ILE A 140 -20.72 2.83 21.06
N PRO A 141 -20.60 2.71 22.40
CA PRO A 141 -21.61 2.00 23.17
C PRO A 141 -22.95 2.65 22.87
N TRP A 142 -23.99 1.82 22.70
CA TRP A 142 -25.32 2.29 22.30
C TRP A 142 -25.82 3.44 23.20
N LEU A 143 -25.46 3.41 24.49
CA LEU A 143 -25.66 4.48 25.45
C LEU A 143 -25.03 5.82 25.02
N LEU A 144 -23.80 5.83 24.51
CA LEU A 144 -23.14 7.05 24.04
C LEU A 144 -23.84 7.62 22.80
N ARG A 145 -24.39 6.78 21.91
CA ARG A 145 -25.21 7.24 20.79
C ARG A 145 -26.50 7.90 21.28
N ILE A 146 -27.15 7.33 22.30
CA ILE A 146 -28.35 7.92 22.91
C ILE A 146 -28.03 9.25 23.58
N ILE A 147 -26.97 9.31 24.39
CA ILE A 147 -26.51 10.55 25.03
C ILE A 147 -26.26 11.63 23.97
N PHE A 148 -25.65 11.25 22.85
CA PHE A 148 -25.39 12.15 21.74
C PHE A 148 -26.68 12.66 21.06
N HIS A 149 -27.67 11.80 20.86
CA HIS A 149 -28.98 12.20 20.30
C HIS A 149 -29.74 13.13 21.25
N ILE A 150 -29.73 12.85 22.56
CA ILE A 150 -30.35 13.70 23.58
C ILE A 150 -29.67 15.08 23.61
N PHE A 151 -28.34 15.12 23.49
CA PHE A 151 -27.58 16.37 23.45
C PHE A 151 -27.95 17.24 22.24
N ILE A 152 -28.06 16.64 21.04
CA ILE A 152 -28.50 17.34 19.83
C ILE A 152 -29.95 17.83 19.98
N LEU A 153 -30.84 16.99 20.49
CA LEU A 153 -32.24 17.35 20.69
C LEU A 153 -32.38 18.54 21.66
N SER A 154 -31.58 18.56 22.73
CA SER A 154 -31.51 19.66 23.69
C SER A 154 -31.00 20.96 23.05
N LEU A 155 -29.95 20.89 22.22
CA LEU A 155 -29.43 22.04 21.45
C LEU A 155 -30.49 22.62 20.50
N CYS A 156 -31.22 21.76 19.78
CA CYS A 156 -32.31 22.18 18.91
C CYS A 156 -33.44 22.84 19.72
N GLY A 157 -33.84 22.24 20.85
CA GLY A 157 -34.86 22.80 21.75
C GLY A 157 -34.46 24.17 22.29
N MET A 158 -33.22 24.33 22.76
CA MET A 158 -32.68 25.60 23.24
C MET A 158 -32.62 26.66 22.13
N LEU A 159 -32.32 26.25 20.89
CA LEU A 159 -32.34 27.14 19.74
C LEU A 159 -33.76 27.66 19.46
N VAL A 160 -34.78 26.78 19.47
CA VAL A 160 -36.18 27.20 19.31
C VAL A 160 -36.62 28.12 20.45
N ILE A 161 -36.29 27.81 21.70
CA ILE A 161 -36.62 28.66 22.87
C ILE A 161 -35.93 30.02 22.77
N SER A 162 -34.69 30.07 22.27
CA SER A 162 -33.96 31.33 22.08
C SER A 162 -34.56 32.23 20.99
N LEU A 163 -35.30 31.65 20.04
CA LEU A 163 -36.03 32.40 18.99
C LEU A 163 -37.38 32.94 19.49
N THR A 164 -38.04 32.23 20.40
CA THR A 164 -39.37 32.61 20.91
C THR A 164 -39.31 33.54 22.12
N MET A 165 -38.29 33.41 22.98
CA MET A 165 -38.20 34.17 24.24
C MET A 165 -37.09 35.23 24.19
N ILE A 166 -37.47 36.51 24.29
CA ILE A 166 -36.56 37.67 24.26
C ILE A 166 -35.42 37.55 25.28
N LYS A 167 -35.71 36.99 26.47
CA LYS A 167 -34.72 36.77 27.56
C LYS A 167 -33.58 35.83 27.17
N PHE A 168 -33.82 34.88 26.27
CA PHE A 168 -32.86 33.84 25.87
C PHE A 168 -32.23 34.08 24.49
N ARG A 169 -32.54 35.21 23.84
CA ARG A 169 -32.05 35.55 22.49
C ARG A 169 -30.52 35.58 22.37
N LYS A 170 -29.80 35.86 23.47
CA LYS A 170 -28.33 35.83 23.53
C LYS A 170 -27.73 34.43 23.37
N LEU A 171 -28.50 33.36 23.60
CA LEU A 171 -28.06 31.97 23.43
C LEU A 171 -28.22 31.45 22.00
N PHE A 172 -28.90 32.19 21.12
CA PHE A 172 -29.14 31.78 19.74
C PHE A 172 -27.83 31.59 18.95
N VAL A 173 -26.96 32.60 18.97
CA VAL A 173 -25.69 32.61 18.23
C VAL A 173 -24.77 31.44 18.63
N PRO A 174 -24.47 31.19 19.93
CA PRO A 174 -23.60 30.08 20.30
C PRO A 174 -24.22 28.70 19.96
N CYS A 175 -25.53 28.52 20.10
CA CYS A 175 -26.21 27.28 19.71
C CYS A 175 -26.15 27.05 18.19
N ALA A 176 -26.37 28.08 17.38
CA ALA A 176 -26.32 27.99 15.92
C ALA A 176 -24.89 27.66 15.42
N VAL A 177 -23.86 28.31 15.99
CA VAL A 177 -22.46 28.05 15.63
C VAL A 177 -22.05 26.61 15.95
N MET A 178 -22.44 26.09 17.11
CA MET A 178 -22.21 24.69 17.50
C MET A 178 -22.81 23.70 16.50
N LEU A 179 -24.06 23.93 16.06
CA LEU A 179 -24.74 23.05 15.10
C LEU A 179 -24.10 23.12 13.71
N ILE A 180 -23.73 24.31 13.24
CA ILE A 180 -23.06 24.48 11.94
C ILE A 180 -21.70 23.78 11.94
N PHE A 181 -20.91 23.93 13.01
CA PHE A 181 -19.63 23.24 13.14
C PHE A 181 -19.82 21.71 13.15
N PHE A 182 -20.84 21.22 13.86
CA PHE A 182 -21.16 19.80 13.90
C PHE A 182 -21.52 19.25 12.50
N ILE A 183 -22.41 19.92 11.77
CA ILE A 183 -22.78 19.52 10.41
C ILE A 183 -21.57 19.59 9.47
N GLY A 184 -20.77 20.66 9.56
CA GLY A 184 -19.58 20.85 8.74
C GLY A 184 -18.52 19.76 8.95
N THR A 185 -18.28 19.35 10.19
CA THR A 185 -17.34 18.25 10.49
C THR A 185 -17.84 16.89 9.97
N GLY A 186 -19.15 16.64 10.05
CA GLY A 186 -19.77 15.45 9.47
C GLY A 186 -19.64 15.39 7.95
N VAL A 187 -19.95 16.48 7.25
CA VAL A 187 -19.83 16.59 5.79
C VAL A 187 -18.36 16.48 5.35
N TYR A 188 -17.45 17.13 6.06
CA TYR A 188 -16.01 17.04 5.78
C TYR A 188 -15.49 15.61 5.93
N SER A 189 -15.87 14.90 7.00
CA SER A 189 -15.50 13.50 7.20
C SER A 189 -16.06 12.58 6.11
N TYR A 190 -17.27 12.85 5.62
CA TYR A 190 -17.89 12.09 4.53
C TYR A 190 -17.13 12.31 3.20
N ILE A 191 -16.84 13.56 2.84
CA ILE A 191 -16.09 13.91 1.62
C ILE A 191 -14.66 13.35 1.67
N LYS A 192 -14.00 13.41 2.83
CA LYS A 192 -12.64 12.89 2.99
C LYS A 192 -12.56 11.37 2.79
N ASN A 193 -13.52 10.62 3.32
CA ASN A 193 -13.59 9.18 3.09
C ASN A 193 -13.94 8.84 1.63
N LEU A 194 -14.76 9.65 0.96
CA LEU A 194 -15.06 9.45 -0.46
C LEU A 194 -13.81 9.62 -1.36
N ARG A 195 -12.89 10.51 -0.97
CA ARG A 195 -11.62 10.76 -1.69
C ARG A 195 -10.55 9.71 -1.43
N SER A 196 -10.60 8.97 -0.31
CA SER A 196 -9.61 7.94 0.00
C SER A 196 -9.84 6.64 -0.78
N ASP A 197 -11.02 6.44 -1.37
CA ASP A 197 -11.37 5.24 -2.14
C ASP A 197 -11.06 5.38 -3.66
N GLN A 198 -10.34 6.44 -4.08
CA GLN A 198 -10.04 6.74 -5.49
C GLN A 198 -8.57 6.63 -5.91
N TRP A 199 -7.66 6.08 -5.09
CA TRP A 199 -6.25 5.89 -5.49
C TRP A 199 -5.69 4.55 -5.02
#